data_AF-A0A2M7YBD0-F1
#
_entry.id   AF-A0A2M7YBD0-F1
#
_cell.length_a   1.000
_cell.length_b   1.000
_cell.length_c   1.000
_cell.angle_alpha   90.00
_cell.angle_beta   90.00
_cell.angle_gamma   90.00
#
_symmetry.space_group_name_H-M   'P 1'
#
loop_
_entity.id
_entity.type
_entity.pdbx_description
1 polymer ?
#
loop_
_entity_poly.entity_id
_entity_poly.type
_entity_poly.pdbx_seq_one_letter_code
_entity_poly.pdbx_strand_id
1 'polypeptide(L)' 'MTPDQIHFGQAEAIHAARQTALDAAFLSTPERFVRQHPKPPQIPTAVWINPPKKTEPAQA' A
#
# COMPACT_ATOMS: atom_id res chain seq x y z
N MET A 1 2.63 2.09 -4.64
CA MET A 1 3.59 1.15 -5.27
C MET A 1 3.28 1.09 -6.75
N THR A 2 4.25 0.75 -7.58
CA THR A 2 4.04 0.57 -9.03
C THR A 2 3.64 -0.87 -9.34
N PRO A 3 3.00 -1.14 -10.50
CA PRO A 3 2.71 -2.51 -10.93
C PRO A 3 3.96 -3.40 -11.02
N ASP A 4 5.08 -2.85 -11.48
CA ASP A 4 6.38 -3.52 -11.55
C ASP A 4 6.84 -4.06 -10.18
N GLN A 5 6.82 -3.20 -9.16
CA GLN A 5 7.19 -3.56 -7.78
C GLN A 5 6.31 -4.66 -7.20
N ILE A 6 5.04 -4.69 -7.58
CA ILE A 6 4.10 -5.74 -7.16
C ILE A 6 4.39 -7.04 -7.93
N HIS A 7 4.54 -6.95 -9.25
CA HIS A 7 4.74 -8.10 -10.12
C HIS A 7 6.02 -8.88 -9.79
N PHE A 8 7.10 -8.17 -9.47
CA PHE A 8 8.39 -8.79 -9.12
C PHE A 8 8.54 -9.07 -7.61
N GLY A 9 7.46 -9.06 -6.83
CA GLY A 9 7.48 -9.45 -5.42
C GLY A 9 8.24 -8.49 -4.49
N GLN A 10 8.51 -7.25 -4.93
CA GLN A 10 9.24 -6.25 -4.14
C GLN A 10 8.34 -5.51 -3.14
N ALA A 11 7.02 -5.68 -3.24
CA ALA A 11 6.04 -4.93 -2.48
C ALA A 11 6.29 -4.98 -0.96
N GLU A 12 6.47 -6.17 -0.37
CA GLU A 12 6.65 -6.29 1.08
C GLU A 12 7.92 -5.58 1.57
N ALA A 13 9.04 -5.75 0.86
CA ALA A 13 10.31 -5.10 1.19
C ALA A 13 10.19 -3.57 1.13
N ILE A 14 9.53 -3.04 0.10
CA ILE A 14 9.29 -1.60 -0.04
C ILE A 14 8.34 -1.10 1.05
N HIS A 15 7.30 -1.87 1.41
CA HIS A 15 6.39 -1.51 2.48
C HIS A 15 7.10 -1.45 3.84
N ALA A 16 7.94 -2.44 4.15
CA ALA A 16 8.76 -2.47 5.36
C ALA A 16 9.72 -1.28 5.43
N ALA A 17 10.44 -1.00 4.34
CA ALA A 17 11.35 0.15 4.27
C ALA A 17 10.62 1.49 4.50
N ARG A 18 9.41 1.64 3.95
CA ARG A 18 8.57 2.82 4.18
C ARG A 18 8.12 2.94 5.63
N GLN A 19 7.77 1.83 6.29
CA GLN A 19 7.42 1.86 7.71
C GLN A 19 8.62 2.32 8.56
N THR A 20 9.82 1.78 8.31
CA THR A 20 11.04 2.21 9.01
C THR A 20 11.31 3.71 8.86
N ALA A 21 11.15 4.26 7.64
CA ALA A 21 11.32 5.70 7.42
C ALA A 21 10.28 6.55 8.18
N LEU A 22 9.04 6.07 8.21
CA LEU A 22 7.95 6.72 8.93
C LEU A 22 8.15 6.67 10.46
N ASP A 23 8.65 5.54 10.98
CA ASP A 23 8.97 5.40 12.40
C ASP A 23 10.10 6.36 12.80
N ALA A 24 11.16 6.45 11.99
CA ALA A 24 12.25 7.40 12.24
C ALA A 24 11.77 8.86 12.22
N ALA A 25 10.89 9.21 11.27
CA ALA A 25 10.29 10.54 11.19
C ALA A 25 9.41 10.85 12.41
N PHE A 26 8.63 9.87 12.87
CA PHE A 26 7.79 9.99 14.06
C PHE A 26 8.62 10.21 15.32
N LEU A 27 9.70 9.45 15.51
CA LEU A 27 10.60 9.61 16.66
C LEU A 27 11.29 10.97 16.68
N SER A 28 11.57 11.55 15.51
CA SER A 28 12.23 12.85 15.37
C SER A 28 11.30 14.04 15.65
N THR A 29 10.06 13.98 15.16
CA THR A 29 9.08 15.10 15.25
C THR A 29 7.65 14.59 15.49
N PRO A 30 7.35 14.01 16.67
CA PRO A 30 6.06 13.36 16.93
C PRO A 30 4.87 14.34 16.82
N GLU A 31 5.06 15.62 17.15
CA GLU A 31 4.05 16.67 17.09
C GLU A 31 3.52 16.95 15.68
N ARG A 32 4.26 16.55 14.64
CA ARG A 32 3.81 16.63 13.24
C ARG A 32 2.83 15.53 12.85
N PHE A 33 2.69 14.49 13.67
CA PHE A 33 1.81 13.36 13.42
C PHE A 33 0.61 13.40 14.36
N VAL A 34 -0.59 13.57 13.80
CA VAL A 34 -1.82 13.73 14.59
C VAL A 34 -2.16 12.40 15.27
N ARG A 35 -2.05 12.36 16.60
CA ARG A 35 -2.62 11.33 17.52
C ARG A 35 -2.16 9.88 17.33
N GLN A 36 -1.30 9.56 16.37
CA GLN A 36 -0.87 8.18 16.12
C GLN A 36 0.45 8.07 15.34
N HIS A 37 1.09 6.90 15.43
CA HIS A 37 2.18 6.53 14.54
C HIS A 37 1.69 6.45 13.08
N PRO A 38 2.42 7.06 12.13
CA PRO A 38 2.11 6.94 10.71
C PRO A 38 2.30 5.52 10.20
N LYS A 39 1.47 5.12 9.23
CA LYS A 39 1.59 3.86 8.49
C LYS A 39 1.62 4.17 7.00
N PRO A 40 2.43 3.46 6.20
CA PRO A 40 2.38 3.61 4.76
C PRO A 40 1.04 3.10 4.22
N PRO A 41 0.63 3.54 3.02
CA PRO A 41 -0.56 3.02 2.37
C PRO A 41 -0.47 1.50 2.20
N GLN A 42 -1.61 0.82 2.34
CA GLN A 42 -1.70 -0.63 2.17
C GLN A 42 -1.18 -1.07 0.79
N ILE A 43 -0.58 -2.25 0.75
CA ILE A 43 -0.17 -2.90 -0.49
C ILE A 43 -1.43 -3.14 -1.35
N PRO A 44 -1.48 -2.67 -2.61
CA PRO A 44 -2.61 -2.94 -3.47
C PRO A 44 -2.78 -4.44 -3.72
N THR A 45 -4.00 -4.96 -3.54
CA THR A 45 -4.35 -6.35 -3.84
C THR A 45 -4.71 -6.56 -5.31
N ALA A 46 -5.17 -5.51 -6.00
CA ALA A 46 -5.44 -5.50 -7.43
C ALA A 46 -5.22 -4.10 -8.01
N VAL A 47 -4.68 -4.03 -9.22
CA VAL A 47 -4.55 -2.79 -10.01
C VAL A 47 -5.00 -3.06 -11.45
N TRP A 48 -5.82 -2.18 -12.01
CA TRP A 48 -6.46 -2.39 -13.32
C TRP A 48 -6.18 -1.19 -14.23
N ILE A 49 -5.72 -1.44 -15.47
CA ILE A 49 -5.76 -0.43 -16.54
C ILE A 49 -7.09 -0.55 -17.31
N ASN A 50 -7.59 -1.78 -17.46
CA ASN A 50 -8.92 -2.09 -17.95
C ASN A 50 -9.55 -3.12 -17.01
N PRO A 51 -10.44 -2.72 -16.09
CA PRO A 51 -11.10 -3.67 -15.21
C PRO A 51 -11.98 -4.63 -16.03
N PRO A 52 -12.05 -5.92 -15.68
CA PRO A 52 -12.94 -6.86 -16.32
C PRO A 52 -14.38 -6.37 -16.12
N LYS A 53 -15.22 -6.53 -17.14
CA LYS A 53 -16.65 -6.29 -17.00
C LYS A 53 -17.15 -7.22 -15.89
N LYS A 54 -17.88 -6.67 -14.92
CA LYS A 54 -18.53 -7.48 -13.88
C LYS A 54 -19.43 -8.48 -14.60
N THR A 55 -19.12 -9.76 -14.50
CA THR A 55 -20.02 -10.80 -14.98
C THR A 55 -21.22 -10.79 -14.03
N GLU A 56 -22.40 -10.42 -14.52
CA GLU A 56 -23.64 -10.70 -13.81
C GLU A 56 -23.72 -12.21 -13.61
N PRO A 57 -24.04 -12.70 -12.39
CA PRO A 57 -24.16 -14.13 -12.16
C PRO A 57 -25.20 -14.68 -13.14
N ALA A 58 -24.83 -15.74 -13.87
CA ALA A 58 -25.76 -16.45 -14.73
C ALA A 58 -26.96 -16.89 -13.88
N GLN A 59 -28.13 -16.33 -14.18
CA GLN A 59 -29.38 -16.67 -13.53
C GLN A 59 -29.72 -18.12 -13.92
N ALA A 60 -29.80 -19.00 -12.91
CA ALA A 60 -30.18 -20.39 -13.05
C ALA A 60 -31.67 -20.54 -13.40
#